data_AF-A0A099T484-F1
#
_entry.id   AF-A0A099T484-F1
#
_cell.length_a   1.000
_cell.length_b   1.000
_cell.length_c   1.000
_cell.angle_alpha   90.00
_cell.angle_beta   90.00
_cell.angle_gamma   90.00
#
_symmetry.space_group_name_H-M   'P 1'
#
loop_
_entity.id
_entity.type
_entity.pdbx_description
1 polymer ?
#
loop_
_entity_poly.entity_id
_entity_poly.type
_entity_poly.pdbx_seq_one_letter_code
_entity_poly.pdbx_strand_id
1 'polypeptide(L)'
;MKNGHTFNNIHTVGWIFLIICFIVSFTAPQAGALSQTEVNPISTPDGAVILIIDGLGSSYIYPEMIPYALDGTTIEKPVARNISMLSDKGLRVVTVLTPSTEGEDGHSVIVTGNSGATPAMVAYTDATIYDIAHKNGYLAFGILQKGDIPEILAEQDVIVHDLTTSINDPQMEVIANFNYDSQYEDLWTSITEALEINAESAPEYIDQYPEGSIERYYAYNRWAMDTAIEVLDLMHQTYPEQKFILTINVGAVDTAGLYRRGEGYADTIEDLDIMIGELYELTEKNDLALIITSDHGMTFQSADGRGGSKSDKYASQPEVLRIPFIVTSRNLDNEVPEGEFGQQDIAPTILSVLDLPDEMRFTNGRSLASKSYVNFKVILPETGTVTISRSNETIADATGDDSYIFYGLERDKQYDIRVKTTEEPEMLLERTVYSDTDQVIRFDPMPDVSEASGDAGQKDIRRTLGSILIILINLAGLGIIFRLIKK
;
A
#
# COMPACT_ATOMS: atom_id res chain seq x y z
N MET A 1 -15.86 50.41 -46.60
CA MET A 1 -16.84 49.44 -46.05
C MET A 1 -16.15 48.08 -46.06
N LYS A 2 -15.90 47.33 -44.98
CA LYS A 2 -16.24 47.37 -43.55
C LYS A 2 -15.00 46.83 -42.81
N ASN A 3 -14.37 47.61 -41.94
CA ASN A 3 -13.49 47.09 -40.89
C ASN A 3 -14.25 47.29 -39.59
N GLY A 4 -14.78 46.21 -39.03
CA GLY A 4 -15.63 46.27 -37.83
C GLY A 4 -15.46 45.03 -36.96
N HIS A 5 -15.17 45.30 -35.69
CA HIS A 5 -15.41 44.44 -34.54
C HIS A 5 -14.60 43.12 -34.43
N THR A 6 -13.31 43.23 -34.12
CA THR A 6 -12.55 42.09 -33.51
C THR A 6 -11.74 42.47 -32.27
N PHE A 7 -11.52 43.77 -31.99
CA PHE A 7 -10.66 44.18 -30.86
C PHE A 7 -11.32 44.20 -29.47
N ASN A 8 -12.65 44.23 -29.35
CA ASN A 8 -13.33 44.28 -28.04
C ASN A 8 -13.51 42.91 -27.35
N ASN A 9 -13.42 41.80 -28.09
CA ASN A 9 -13.65 40.47 -27.51
C ASN A 9 -12.44 39.94 -26.72
N ILE A 10 -11.21 40.29 -27.12
CA ILE A 10 -9.99 39.78 -26.47
C ILE A 10 -9.85 40.35 -25.05
N HIS A 11 -10.12 41.64 -24.86
CA HIS A 11 -10.11 42.25 -23.53
C HIS A 11 -11.21 41.71 -22.62
N THR A 12 -12.40 41.44 -23.18
CA THR A 12 -13.51 40.89 -22.40
C THR A 12 -13.25 39.46 -21.95
N VAL A 13 -12.64 38.62 -22.81
CA VAL A 13 -12.25 37.24 -22.46
C VAL A 13 -11.11 37.23 -21.42
N GLY A 14 -10.12 38.13 -21.53
CA GLY A 14 -9.05 38.25 -20.55
C GLY A 14 -9.54 38.70 -19.16
N TRP A 15 -10.52 39.61 -19.11
CA TRP A 15 -11.16 40.03 -17.86
C TRP A 15 -11.99 38.93 -17.21
N ILE A 16 -12.73 38.14 -18.00
CA ILE A 16 -13.49 37.00 -17.50
C ILE A 16 -12.55 35.93 -16.95
N PHE A 17 -11.43 35.65 -17.64
CA PHE A 17 -10.42 34.70 -17.18
C PHE A 17 -9.78 35.15 -15.86
N LEU A 18 -9.42 36.42 -15.72
CA LEU A 18 -8.89 36.98 -14.47
C LEU A 18 -9.89 36.93 -13.31
N ILE A 19 -11.18 37.20 -13.57
CA ILE A 19 -12.23 37.08 -12.55
C ILE A 19 -12.43 35.63 -12.13
N ILE A 20 -12.38 34.67 -13.07
CA ILE A 20 -12.45 33.24 -12.75
C ILE A 20 -11.23 32.82 -11.94
N CYS A 21 -10.01 33.19 -12.34
CA CYS A 21 -8.80 32.92 -11.55
C CYS A 21 -8.88 33.53 -10.16
N PHE A 22 -9.39 34.76 -10.02
CA PHE A 22 -9.56 35.42 -8.72
C PHE A 22 -10.61 34.72 -7.85
N ILE A 23 -11.75 34.31 -8.41
CA ILE A 23 -12.77 33.54 -7.68
C ILE A 23 -12.23 32.17 -7.28
N VAL A 24 -11.50 31.47 -8.16
CA VAL A 24 -10.85 30.19 -7.85
C VAL A 24 -9.79 30.36 -6.77
N SER A 25 -9.03 31.46 -6.76
CA SER A 25 -8.03 31.76 -5.71
C SER A 25 -8.65 32.01 -4.33
N PHE A 26 -9.89 32.52 -4.28
CA PHE A 26 -10.62 32.79 -3.03
C PHE A 26 -11.56 31.67 -2.59
N THR A 27 -11.81 30.68 -3.46
CA THR A 27 -12.65 29.50 -3.16
C THR A 27 -11.86 28.19 -3.12
N ALA A 28 -10.60 28.21 -3.56
CA ALA A 28 -9.65 27.16 -3.22
C ALA A 28 -9.55 27.11 -1.69
N PRO A 29 -9.81 25.95 -1.06
CA PRO A 29 -9.47 25.78 0.34
C PRO A 29 -8.01 26.19 0.51
N GLN A 30 -7.69 26.92 1.57
CA GLN A 30 -6.28 27.07 1.95
C GLN A 30 -5.72 25.66 2.04
N ALA A 31 -4.63 25.40 1.32
CA ALA A 31 -3.86 24.19 1.55
C ALA A 31 -3.46 24.25 3.02
N GLY A 32 -4.12 23.44 3.86
CA GLY A 32 -3.70 23.24 5.24
C GLY A 32 -2.23 22.85 5.18
N ALA A 33 -1.39 23.60 5.87
CA ALA A 33 -0.05 23.10 6.08
C ALA A 33 -0.18 21.85 6.96
N LEU A 34 0.79 20.94 6.91
CA LEU A 34 0.81 19.84 7.85
C LEU A 34 1.87 20.20 8.88
N SER A 35 1.44 20.55 10.09
CA SER A 35 2.37 20.88 11.16
C SER A 35 2.90 19.61 11.82
N GLN A 36 4.18 19.33 11.65
CA GLN A 36 4.85 18.16 12.23
C GLN A 36 5.62 18.54 13.48
N THR A 37 5.47 17.77 14.56
CA THR A 37 6.14 17.95 15.84
C THR A 37 6.81 16.65 16.25
N GLU A 38 8.14 16.66 16.39
CA GLU A 38 8.91 15.55 16.92
C GLU A 38 8.96 15.65 18.44
N VAL A 39 8.28 14.75 19.15
CA VAL A 39 8.25 14.72 20.62
C VAL A 39 9.49 14.04 21.16
N ASN A 40 9.84 12.89 20.58
CA ASN A 40 11.08 12.18 20.82
C ASN A 40 11.67 11.71 19.48
N PRO A 41 13.00 11.49 19.42
CA PRO A 41 13.64 10.92 18.25
C PRO A 41 13.03 9.59 17.84
N ILE A 42 12.74 9.44 16.55
CA ILE A 42 12.27 8.20 15.94
C ILE A 42 13.29 7.69 14.91
N SER A 43 13.17 6.43 14.53
CA SER A 43 14.10 5.75 13.62
C SER A 43 13.38 5.28 12.36
N THR A 44 12.64 6.17 11.71
CA THR A 44 11.88 5.85 10.51
C THR A 44 12.81 5.35 9.40
N PRO A 45 12.54 4.19 8.77
CA PRO A 45 13.30 3.74 7.60
C PRO A 45 13.19 4.73 6.43
N ASP A 46 14.21 4.78 5.57
CA ASP A 46 14.28 5.76 4.46
C ASP A 46 13.31 5.40 3.32
N GLY A 47 12.78 4.18 3.33
CA GLY A 47 11.84 3.65 2.36
C GLY A 47 11.43 2.22 2.70
N ALA A 48 10.72 1.57 1.78
CA ALA A 48 10.34 0.17 1.92
C ALA A 48 10.52 -0.62 0.63
N VAL A 49 10.87 -1.89 0.78
CA VAL A 49 10.81 -2.91 -0.26
C VAL A 49 9.75 -3.92 0.13
N ILE A 50 8.75 -4.11 -0.72
CA ILE A 50 7.64 -5.04 -0.52
C ILE A 50 7.81 -6.19 -1.52
N LEU A 51 8.25 -7.34 -1.03
CA LEU A 51 8.36 -8.57 -1.81
C LEU A 51 7.09 -9.42 -1.63
N ILE A 52 6.30 -9.53 -2.71
CA ILE A 52 5.11 -10.37 -2.80
C ILE A 52 5.47 -11.61 -3.62
N ILE A 53 5.42 -12.78 -2.98
CA ILE A 53 5.77 -14.07 -3.61
C ILE A 53 4.47 -14.77 -3.99
N ASP A 54 4.14 -14.81 -5.28
CA ASP A 54 2.89 -15.40 -5.77
C ASP A 54 2.82 -16.91 -5.42
N GLY A 55 1.71 -17.31 -4.79
CA GLY A 55 1.46 -18.70 -4.43
C GLY A 55 2.25 -19.27 -3.25
N LEU A 56 2.97 -18.45 -2.46
CA LEU A 56 3.73 -18.93 -1.31
C LEU A 56 2.87 -19.10 -0.05
N GLY A 57 2.69 -20.35 0.39
CA GLY A 57 2.04 -20.66 1.66
C GLY A 57 3.01 -20.64 2.84
N SER A 58 2.61 -20.07 3.98
CA SER A 58 3.44 -20.08 5.20
C SER A 58 3.69 -21.49 5.74
N SER A 59 2.81 -22.44 5.39
CA SER A 59 2.94 -23.85 5.78
C SER A 59 4.23 -24.50 5.29
N TYR A 60 4.83 -23.97 4.22
CA TYR A 60 6.06 -24.51 3.62
C TYR A 60 7.34 -23.93 4.24
N ILE A 61 7.28 -22.72 4.81
CA ILE A 61 8.47 -22.00 5.30
C ILE A 61 8.52 -21.82 6.82
N TYR A 62 7.37 -21.84 7.51
CA TYR A 62 7.34 -21.67 8.96
C TYR A 62 7.50 -22.99 9.71
N PRO A 63 8.44 -23.10 10.67
CA PRO A 63 8.75 -24.35 11.36
C PRO A 63 7.57 -24.91 12.18
N GLU A 64 6.62 -24.07 12.58
CA GLU A 64 5.45 -24.45 13.37
C GLU A 64 4.42 -25.28 12.59
N MET A 65 4.49 -25.27 11.26
CA MET A 65 3.48 -25.88 10.39
C MET A 65 4.00 -27.16 9.74
N ILE A 66 3.10 -28.01 9.26
CA ILE A 66 3.42 -29.16 8.40
C ILE A 66 2.46 -29.05 7.22
N PRO A 67 2.95 -28.95 5.98
CA PRO A 67 2.08 -28.85 4.82
C PRO A 67 1.48 -30.22 4.46
N TYR A 68 0.17 -30.26 4.22
CA TYR A 68 -0.53 -31.46 3.78
C TYR A 68 -1.16 -31.26 2.39
N ALA A 69 -1.17 -32.35 1.63
CA ALA A 69 -1.97 -32.47 0.42
C ALA A 69 -3.43 -32.79 0.74
N LEU A 70 -4.30 -32.67 -0.27
CA LEU A 70 -5.74 -33.00 -0.18
C LEU A 70 -6.02 -34.45 0.24
N ASP A 71 -5.13 -35.39 -0.10
CA ASP A 71 -5.24 -36.80 0.29
C ASP A 71 -4.69 -37.09 1.71
N GLY A 72 -4.21 -36.05 2.40
CA GLY A 72 -3.62 -36.12 3.75
C GLY A 72 -2.15 -36.53 3.77
N THR A 73 -1.51 -36.73 2.62
CA THR A 73 -0.06 -36.96 2.56
C THR A 73 0.70 -35.68 2.91
N THR A 74 1.83 -35.83 3.61
CA THR A 74 2.71 -34.71 3.93
C THR A 74 3.49 -34.27 2.68
N ILE A 75 3.63 -32.96 2.48
CA ILE A 75 4.52 -32.40 1.47
C ILE A 75 5.89 -32.10 2.11
N GLU A 76 6.96 -32.33 1.35
CA GLU A 76 8.31 -31.96 1.80
C GLU A 76 8.45 -30.44 1.90
N LYS A 77 9.14 -29.99 2.95
CA LYS A 77 9.39 -28.56 3.16
C LYS A 77 10.69 -28.15 2.47
N PRO A 78 10.71 -27.01 1.75
CA PRO A 78 11.95 -26.43 1.25
C PRO A 78 12.87 -26.00 2.39
N VAL A 79 14.17 -25.99 2.11
CA VAL A 79 15.21 -25.45 2.98
C VAL A 79 15.33 -23.93 2.76
N ALA A 80 14.55 -23.15 3.50
CA ALA A 80 14.55 -21.67 3.43
C ALA A 80 15.30 -21.04 4.62
N ARG A 81 16.64 -20.97 4.53
CA ARG A 81 17.50 -20.54 5.64
C ARG A 81 17.47 -19.02 5.84
N ASN A 82 17.43 -18.24 4.77
CA ASN A 82 17.40 -16.79 4.85
C ASN A 82 16.05 -16.33 5.40
N ILE A 83 14.94 -16.86 4.90
CA ILE A 83 13.61 -16.60 5.45
C ILE A 83 13.52 -17.01 6.92
N SER A 84 14.09 -18.17 7.30
CA SER A 84 14.14 -18.60 8.70
C SER A 84 14.99 -17.65 9.57
N MET A 85 16.07 -17.07 9.05
CA MET A 85 16.85 -16.08 9.77
C MET A 85 16.08 -14.76 9.92
N LEU A 86 15.42 -14.30 8.85
CA LEU A 86 14.62 -13.06 8.86
C LEU A 86 13.42 -13.18 9.80
N SER A 87 12.89 -14.39 9.95
CA SER A 87 11.81 -14.72 10.89
C SER A 87 12.13 -14.43 12.35
N ASP A 88 13.42 -14.28 12.70
CA ASP A 88 13.90 -13.93 14.04
C ASP A 88 14.30 -12.43 14.17
N LYS A 89 14.03 -11.63 13.13
CA LYS A 89 14.36 -10.19 13.06
C LYS A 89 13.09 -9.38 12.78
N GLY A 90 12.83 -8.35 13.58
CA GLY A 90 11.64 -7.52 13.47
C GLY A 90 10.35 -8.30 13.74
N LEU A 91 9.35 -8.12 12.89
CA LEU A 91 8.03 -8.73 13.04
C LEU A 91 7.90 -9.99 12.20
N ARG A 92 7.48 -11.11 12.80
CA ARG A 92 6.96 -12.28 12.08
C ARG A 92 5.59 -12.68 12.58
N VAL A 93 4.62 -12.77 11.69
CA VAL A 93 3.26 -13.18 12.05
C VAL A 93 3.02 -14.61 11.57
N VAL A 94 2.84 -15.54 12.53
CA VAL A 94 2.74 -16.98 12.23
C VAL A 94 1.50 -17.31 11.41
N THR A 95 0.36 -16.68 11.71
CA THR A 95 -0.91 -16.97 11.04
C THR A 95 -1.52 -15.69 10.47
N VAL A 96 -1.27 -15.44 9.18
CA VAL A 96 -1.97 -14.45 8.36
C VAL A 96 -2.83 -15.17 7.34
N LEU A 97 -4.12 -14.83 7.31
CA LEU A 97 -5.12 -15.45 6.44
C LEU A 97 -5.49 -14.52 5.28
N THR A 98 -5.43 -15.02 4.05
CA THR A 98 -6.08 -14.34 2.91
C THR A 98 -7.61 -14.48 3.02
N PRO A 99 -8.40 -13.42 2.77
CA PRO A 99 -9.86 -13.43 2.92
C PRO A 99 -10.57 -14.24 1.82
N SER A 100 -9.94 -14.42 0.66
CA SER A 100 -10.48 -15.20 -0.46
C SER A 100 -9.34 -15.57 -1.42
N THR A 101 -9.41 -16.77 -2.00
CA THR A 101 -8.55 -17.16 -3.15
C THR A 101 -9.33 -17.21 -4.47
N GLU A 102 -10.60 -16.81 -4.44
CA GLU A 102 -11.40 -16.61 -5.64
C GLU A 102 -11.03 -15.27 -6.27
N GLY A 103 -10.18 -15.28 -7.30
CA GLY A 103 -9.80 -14.07 -8.06
C GLY A 103 -8.31 -13.73 -8.00
N GLU A 104 -7.98 -12.48 -8.30
CA GLU A 104 -6.64 -11.85 -8.17
C GLU A 104 -6.68 -10.74 -7.11
N ASP A 105 -7.62 -10.86 -6.17
CA ASP A 105 -7.93 -9.79 -5.21
C ASP A 105 -6.89 -9.68 -4.09
N GLY A 106 -5.99 -10.66 -3.93
CA GLY A 106 -4.97 -10.68 -2.88
C GLY A 106 -4.07 -9.44 -2.91
N HIS A 107 -3.59 -9.02 -4.09
CA HIS A 107 -2.84 -7.77 -4.24
C HIS A 107 -3.67 -6.55 -3.87
N SER A 108 -4.95 -6.52 -4.23
CA SER A 108 -5.87 -5.44 -3.84
C SER A 108 -6.02 -5.35 -2.32
N VAL A 109 -6.13 -6.49 -1.62
CA VAL A 109 -6.20 -6.53 -0.15
C VAL A 109 -4.89 -6.03 0.47
N ILE A 110 -3.75 -6.49 -0.05
CA ILE A 110 -2.42 -6.12 0.44
C ILE A 110 -2.20 -4.61 0.38
N VAL A 111 -2.60 -3.94 -0.70
CA VAL A 111 -2.31 -2.51 -0.89
C VAL A 111 -3.35 -1.59 -0.28
N THR A 112 -4.58 -2.07 -0.03
CA THR A 112 -5.68 -1.24 0.53
C THR A 112 -5.92 -1.47 2.02
N GLY A 113 -5.46 -2.60 2.56
CA GLY A 113 -5.80 -3.03 3.91
C GLY A 113 -7.30 -3.30 4.11
N ASN A 114 -8.02 -3.64 3.04
CA ASN A 114 -9.43 -4.01 3.09
C ASN A 114 -9.63 -5.47 2.70
N SER A 115 -10.20 -6.27 3.61
CA SER A 115 -10.44 -7.71 3.39
C SER A 115 -11.44 -8.05 2.26
N GLY A 116 -12.21 -7.08 1.78
CA GLY A 116 -13.14 -7.18 0.66
C GLY A 116 -12.75 -6.27 -0.50
N ALA A 117 -11.45 -5.96 -0.63
CA ALA A 117 -10.93 -5.16 -1.71
C ALA A 117 -11.23 -5.79 -3.07
N THR A 118 -11.49 -4.92 -4.04
CA THR A 118 -11.63 -5.29 -5.46
C THR A 118 -10.72 -4.34 -6.25
N PRO A 119 -10.36 -4.65 -7.50
CA PRO A 119 -9.60 -3.73 -8.35
C PRO A 119 -10.19 -2.32 -8.39
N ALA A 120 -11.52 -2.21 -8.47
CA ALA A 120 -12.21 -0.91 -8.48
C ALA A 120 -12.04 -0.10 -7.18
N MET A 121 -11.76 -0.75 -6.04
CA MET A 121 -11.48 -0.03 -4.80
C MET A 121 -10.09 0.62 -4.81
N VAL A 122 -9.12 -0.01 -5.49
CA VAL A 122 -7.74 0.48 -5.61
C VAL A 122 -7.72 1.84 -6.30
N ALA A 123 -8.54 2.05 -7.34
CA ALA A 123 -8.57 3.30 -8.11
C ALA A 123 -9.16 4.53 -7.37
N TYR A 124 -9.59 4.41 -6.12
CA TYR A 124 -10.09 5.57 -5.37
C TYR A 124 -8.94 6.26 -4.66
N THR A 125 -8.96 7.60 -4.66
CA THR A 125 -8.03 8.40 -3.86
C THR A 125 -8.03 7.97 -2.40
N ASP A 126 -6.83 7.90 -1.83
CA ASP A 126 -6.55 7.53 -0.44
C ASP A 126 -6.92 6.07 -0.12
N ALA A 127 -7.10 5.22 -1.12
CA ALA A 127 -7.47 3.83 -0.91
C ALA A 127 -6.25 2.94 -0.65
N THR A 128 -5.07 3.32 -1.14
CA THR A 128 -3.88 2.47 -1.13
C THR A 128 -2.76 2.99 -0.23
N ILE A 129 -1.79 2.12 0.07
CA ILE A 129 -0.53 2.54 0.69
C ILE A 129 0.24 3.56 -0.18
N TYR A 130 0.11 3.49 -1.50
CA TYR A 130 0.82 4.37 -2.43
C TYR A 130 0.25 5.79 -2.40
N ASP A 131 -1.07 5.94 -2.37
CA ASP A 131 -1.74 7.24 -2.15
C ASP A 131 -1.19 7.94 -0.90
N ILE A 132 -1.11 7.20 0.22
CA ILE A 132 -0.63 7.73 1.49
C ILE A 132 0.86 8.06 1.43
N ALA A 133 1.66 7.20 0.78
CA ALA A 133 3.08 7.41 0.59
C ALA A 133 3.36 8.67 -0.25
N HIS A 134 2.66 8.84 -1.39
CA HIS A 134 2.78 10.01 -2.27
C HIS A 134 2.46 11.31 -1.55
N LYS A 135 1.39 11.33 -0.74
CA LYS A 135 1.04 12.50 0.10
C LYS A 135 2.15 12.89 1.06
N ASN A 136 2.97 11.93 1.47
CA ASN A 136 4.08 12.11 2.40
C ASN A 136 5.44 12.17 1.68
N GLY A 137 5.44 12.40 0.36
CA GLY A 137 6.65 12.67 -0.43
C GLY A 137 7.47 11.44 -0.82
N TYR A 138 6.92 10.23 -0.68
CA TYR A 138 7.53 9.00 -1.19
C TYR A 138 7.21 8.84 -2.67
N LEU A 139 8.10 8.18 -3.41
CA LEU A 139 7.83 7.67 -4.76
C LEU A 139 7.41 6.18 -4.69
N ALA A 140 6.73 5.69 -5.70
CA ALA A 140 6.29 4.31 -5.82
C ALA A 140 6.84 3.68 -7.11
N PHE A 141 7.53 2.55 -6.97
CA PHE A 141 8.08 1.78 -8.08
C PHE A 141 7.58 0.34 -8.07
N GLY A 142 7.45 -0.27 -9.25
CA GLY A 142 7.00 -1.64 -9.39
C GLY A 142 7.88 -2.50 -10.30
N ILE A 143 8.06 -3.77 -9.92
CA ILE A 143 8.64 -4.84 -10.75
C ILE A 143 7.72 -6.05 -10.59
N LEU A 144 6.80 -6.26 -11.54
CA LEU A 144 5.69 -7.19 -11.38
C LEU A 144 5.69 -8.30 -12.42
N GLN A 145 5.97 -9.53 -11.99
CA GLN A 145 5.74 -10.72 -12.82
C GLN A 145 4.27 -11.14 -12.86
N LYS A 146 3.53 -10.79 -11.81
CA LYS A 146 2.11 -11.06 -11.57
C LYS A 146 1.50 -9.90 -10.80
N GLY A 147 0.17 -9.90 -10.64
CA GLY A 147 -0.55 -8.89 -9.85
C GLY A 147 -0.60 -7.52 -10.52
N ASP A 148 -0.45 -7.49 -11.83
CA ASP A 148 -0.40 -6.32 -12.70
C ASP A 148 -1.80 -5.83 -13.12
N ILE A 149 -2.74 -5.80 -12.18
CA ILE A 149 -4.06 -5.22 -12.45
C ILE A 149 -3.91 -3.73 -12.78
N PRO A 150 -4.65 -3.18 -13.76
CA PRO A 150 -4.46 -1.80 -14.23
C PRO A 150 -4.49 -0.75 -13.13
N GLU A 151 -5.31 -0.95 -12.11
CA GLU A 151 -5.42 -0.05 -10.98
C GLU A 151 -4.15 -0.04 -10.12
N ILE A 152 -3.46 -1.16 -9.93
CA ILE A 152 -2.16 -1.19 -9.22
C ILE A 152 -1.06 -0.56 -10.08
N LEU A 153 -1.08 -0.81 -11.40
CA LEU A 153 -0.13 -0.21 -12.33
C LEU A 153 -0.20 1.33 -12.29
N ALA A 154 -1.42 1.88 -12.20
CA ALA A 154 -1.66 3.32 -12.14
C ALA A 154 -1.18 3.99 -10.85
N GLU A 155 -1.01 3.22 -9.76
CA GLU A 155 -0.50 3.73 -8.47
C GLU A 155 1.03 3.84 -8.44
N GLN A 156 1.75 3.24 -9.39
CA GLN A 156 3.20 3.33 -9.47
C GLN A 156 3.62 4.51 -10.33
N ASP A 157 4.67 5.23 -9.92
CA ASP A 157 5.27 6.30 -10.72
C ASP A 157 6.02 5.73 -11.92
N VAL A 158 6.80 4.66 -11.71
CA VAL A 158 7.45 3.89 -12.78
C VAL A 158 7.37 2.40 -12.45
N ILE A 159 6.98 1.58 -13.42
CA ILE A 159 6.80 0.15 -13.23
C ILE A 159 7.23 -0.63 -14.46
N VAL A 160 7.80 -1.81 -14.25
CA VAL A 160 7.95 -2.85 -15.28
C VAL A 160 7.07 -4.04 -14.92
N HIS A 161 6.34 -4.59 -15.89
CA HIS A 161 5.51 -5.79 -15.66
C HIS A 161 5.48 -6.75 -16.85
N ASP A 162 5.20 -8.03 -16.58
CA ASP A 162 5.08 -9.07 -17.59
C ASP A 162 3.64 -9.19 -18.14
N LEU A 163 3.41 -8.70 -19.36
CA LEU A 163 2.12 -8.71 -20.05
C LEU A 163 1.52 -10.11 -20.26
N THR A 164 2.36 -11.14 -20.36
CA THR A 164 1.89 -12.51 -20.62
C THR A 164 1.69 -13.28 -19.33
N THR A 165 2.27 -12.81 -18.22
CA THR A 165 2.39 -13.52 -16.95
C THR A 165 2.94 -14.95 -17.14
N SER A 166 3.82 -15.12 -18.14
CA SER A 166 4.24 -16.44 -18.62
C SER A 166 5.76 -16.54 -18.68
N ILE A 167 6.29 -17.40 -17.81
CA ILE A 167 7.71 -17.79 -17.83
C ILE A 167 8.21 -18.35 -19.17
N ASN A 168 7.32 -18.87 -20.03
CA ASN A 168 7.71 -19.44 -21.32
C ASN A 168 7.76 -18.43 -22.46
N ASP A 169 7.12 -17.27 -22.31
CA ASP A 169 7.11 -16.20 -23.32
C ASP A 169 6.91 -14.86 -22.62
N PRO A 170 7.85 -14.45 -21.74
CA PRO A 170 7.69 -13.25 -20.94
C PRO A 170 7.78 -12.01 -21.83
N GLN A 171 6.87 -11.05 -21.64
CA GLN A 171 6.87 -9.79 -22.40
C GLN A 171 6.80 -8.62 -21.42
N MET A 172 7.97 -8.03 -21.17
CA MET A 172 8.09 -6.95 -20.22
C MET A 172 7.69 -5.61 -20.84
N GLU A 173 6.78 -4.89 -20.20
CA GLU A 173 6.39 -3.53 -20.56
C GLU A 173 6.73 -2.58 -19.40
N VAL A 174 7.28 -1.41 -19.75
CA VAL A 174 7.54 -0.33 -18.80
C VAL A 174 6.46 0.73 -18.94
N ILE A 175 5.87 1.13 -17.80
CA ILE A 175 4.90 2.22 -17.71
C ILE A 175 5.47 3.31 -16.81
N ALA A 176 5.37 4.55 -17.28
CA ALA A 176 5.78 5.76 -16.59
C ALA A 176 4.54 6.67 -16.38
N ASN A 177 4.11 6.83 -15.13
CA ASN A 177 2.92 7.60 -14.74
C ASN A 177 3.26 8.95 -14.09
N PHE A 178 4.39 9.56 -14.43
CA PHE A 178 4.82 10.84 -13.88
C PHE A 178 4.69 12.00 -14.89
N ASN A 179 4.73 13.23 -14.36
CA ASN A 179 4.79 14.43 -15.19
C ASN A 179 6.26 14.85 -15.41
N TYR A 180 6.68 14.94 -16.67
CA TYR A 180 8.05 15.34 -17.06
C TYR A 180 8.42 16.76 -16.62
N ASP A 181 7.46 17.66 -16.39
CA ASP A 181 7.71 19.01 -15.86
C ASP A 181 7.91 19.05 -14.33
N SER A 182 8.32 17.94 -13.70
CA SER A 182 8.55 17.84 -12.26
C SER A 182 10.02 18.07 -11.88
N GLN A 183 10.27 18.47 -10.64
CA GLN A 183 11.63 18.61 -10.09
C GLN A 183 12.42 17.29 -10.04
N TYR A 184 11.79 16.18 -10.40
CA TYR A 184 12.30 14.81 -10.37
C TYR A 184 12.57 14.26 -11.78
N GLU A 185 12.54 15.08 -12.83
CA GLU A 185 12.74 14.66 -14.23
C GLU A 185 13.94 13.73 -14.43
N ASP A 186 15.11 14.08 -13.88
CA ASP A 186 16.33 13.27 -13.98
C ASP A 186 16.19 11.91 -13.27
N LEU A 187 15.52 11.87 -12.12
CA LEU A 187 15.25 10.65 -11.35
C LEU A 187 14.34 9.73 -12.15
N TRP A 188 13.23 10.27 -12.65
CA TRP A 188 12.29 9.50 -13.43
C TRP A 188 12.88 8.92 -14.70
N THR A 189 13.69 9.73 -15.39
CA THR A 189 14.41 9.29 -16.59
C THR A 189 15.36 8.15 -16.25
N SER A 190 16.16 8.28 -15.20
CA SER A 190 17.13 7.25 -14.81
C SER A 190 16.47 5.92 -14.42
N ILE A 191 15.36 5.98 -13.67
CA ILE A 191 14.61 4.77 -13.27
C ILE A 191 13.96 4.14 -14.50
N THR A 192 13.33 4.94 -15.37
CA THR A 192 12.68 4.45 -16.60
C THR A 192 13.71 3.77 -17.50
N GLU A 193 14.87 4.39 -17.73
CA GLU A 193 15.96 3.82 -18.54
C GLU A 193 16.46 2.48 -17.94
N ALA A 194 16.67 2.41 -16.63
CA ALA A 194 17.09 1.17 -15.96
C ALA A 194 16.05 0.05 -16.16
N LEU A 195 14.76 0.36 -16.00
CA LEU A 195 13.69 -0.62 -16.21
C LEU A 195 13.54 -1.02 -17.69
N GLU A 196 13.70 -0.10 -18.63
CA GLU A 196 13.66 -0.39 -20.07
C GLU A 196 14.80 -1.34 -20.50
N ILE A 197 16.02 -1.10 -20.02
CA ILE A 197 17.17 -1.97 -20.28
C ILE A 197 16.92 -3.40 -19.75
N ASN A 198 16.37 -3.49 -18.53
CA ASN A 198 16.02 -4.78 -17.93
C ASN A 198 14.86 -5.46 -18.67
N ALA A 199 13.86 -4.70 -19.10
CA ALA A 199 12.72 -5.21 -19.86
C ALA A 199 13.14 -5.79 -21.22
N GLU A 200 14.01 -5.09 -21.95
CA GLU A 200 14.52 -5.53 -23.26
C GLU A 200 15.35 -6.83 -23.17
N SER A 201 16.11 -7.00 -22.08
CA SER A 201 16.98 -8.16 -21.89
C SER A 201 16.29 -9.40 -21.28
N ALA A 202 15.13 -9.22 -20.64
CA ALA A 202 14.43 -10.29 -19.93
C ALA A 202 14.15 -11.53 -20.80
N PRO A 203 13.56 -11.41 -22.02
CA PRO A 203 13.19 -12.58 -22.80
C PRO A 203 14.41 -13.42 -23.18
N GLU A 204 15.48 -12.81 -23.67
CA GLU A 204 16.73 -13.52 -24.03
C GLU A 204 17.39 -14.16 -22.81
N TYR A 205 17.40 -13.46 -21.67
CA TYR A 205 17.95 -13.98 -20.42
C TYR A 205 17.20 -15.22 -19.91
N ILE A 206 15.87 -15.28 -20.10
CA ILE A 206 15.06 -16.42 -19.65
C ILE A 206 15.09 -17.55 -20.68
N ASP A 207 15.08 -17.23 -21.98
CA ASP A 207 15.06 -18.19 -23.09
C ASP A 207 16.34 -19.00 -23.25
N GLN A 208 17.44 -18.59 -22.63
CA GLN A 208 18.66 -19.42 -22.57
C GLN A 208 18.44 -20.75 -21.82
N TYR A 209 17.39 -20.83 -20.98
CA TYR A 209 17.04 -22.03 -20.23
C TYR A 209 15.86 -22.77 -20.88
N PRO A 210 15.93 -24.11 -21.03
CA PRO A 210 14.86 -24.88 -21.66
C PRO A 210 13.50 -24.72 -20.95
N GLU A 211 12.42 -24.67 -21.73
CA GLU A 211 11.06 -24.70 -21.19
C GLU A 211 10.86 -25.89 -20.24
N GLY A 212 10.29 -25.61 -19.07
CA GLY A 212 10.06 -26.64 -18.06
C GLY A 212 11.34 -27.21 -17.44
N SER A 213 12.50 -26.54 -17.52
CA SER A 213 13.63 -26.79 -16.62
C SER A 213 13.42 -26.05 -15.29
N ILE A 214 14.17 -26.35 -14.22
CA ILE A 214 14.07 -25.59 -12.96
C ILE A 214 14.80 -24.25 -13.06
N GLU A 215 15.91 -24.23 -13.81
CA GLU A 215 16.75 -23.08 -14.07
C GLU A 215 15.99 -21.94 -14.76
N ARG A 216 14.96 -22.26 -15.55
CA ARG A 216 14.09 -21.25 -16.14
C ARG A 216 13.24 -20.53 -15.08
N TYR A 217 12.78 -21.23 -14.03
CA TYR A 217 12.02 -20.67 -12.91
C TYR A 217 12.91 -19.81 -12.03
N TYR A 218 14.12 -20.29 -11.76
CA TYR A 218 15.19 -19.49 -11.17
C TYR A 218 15.41 -18.21 -11.98
N ALA A 219 15.64 -18.31 -13.29
CA ALA A 219 15.95 -17.16 -14.14
C ALA A 219 14.83 -16.12 -14.17
N TYR A 220 13.57 -16.56 -14.19
CA TYR A 220 12.44 -15.65 -14.12
C TYR A 220 12.48 -14.84 -12.83
N ASN A 221 12.47 -15.48 -11.65
CA ASN A 221 12.57 -14.75 -10.38
C ASN A 221 13.86 -13.92 -10.28
N ARG A 222 14.99 -14.46 -10.74
CA ARG A 222 16.29 -13.79 -10.69
C ARG A 222 16.29 -12.48 -11.46
N TRP A 223 15.67 -12.44 -12.64
CA TRP A 223 15.52 -11.20 -13.40
C TRP A 223 14.85 -10.12 -12.56
N ALA A 224 13.69 -10.41 -11.94
CA ALA A 224 12.98 -9.43 -11.13
C ALA A 224 13.81 -8.95 -9.92
N MET A 225 14.53 -9.87 -9.27
CA MET A 225 15.37 -9.57 -8.11
C MET A 225 16.61 -8.75 -8.49
N ASP A 226 17.26 -9.06 -9.61
CA ASP A 226 18.42 -8.30 -10.12
C ASP A 226 17.99 -6.89 -10.57
N THR A 227 16.85 -6.76 -11.26
CA THR A 227 16.27 -5.45 -11.60
C THR A 227 15.95 -4.63 -10.34
N ALA A 228 15.43 -5.28 -9.29
CA ALA A 228 15.18 -4.60 -8.02
C ALA A 228 16.47 -4.11 -7.36
N ILE A 229 17.53 -4.93 -7.34
CA ILE A 229 18.84 -4.55 -6.82
C ILE A 229 19.39 -3.34 -7.58
N GLU A 230 19.25 -3.30 -8.91
CA GLU A 230 19.68 -2.15 -9.72
C GLU A 230 18.92 -0.86 -9.37
N VAL A 231 17.60 -0.93 -9.20
CA VAL A 231 16.79 0.22 -8.76
C VAL A 231 17.21 0.69 -7.36
N LEU A 232 17.44 -0.26 -6.44
CA LEU A 232 17.88 0.06 -5.07
C LEU A 232 19.27 0.71 -5.04
N ASP A 233 20.21 0.21 -5.83
CA ASP A 233 21.53 0.81 -5.98
C ASP A 233 21.45 2.20 -6.60
N LEU A 234 20.64 2.39 -7.64
CA LEU A 234 20.43 3.69 -8.27
C LEU A 234 19.85 4.71 -7.28
N MET A 235 18.80 4.34 -6.55
CA MET A 235 18.17 5.19 -5.53
C MET A 235 19.16 5.55 -4.43
N HIS A 236 19.89 4.58 -3.87
CA HIS A 236 20.83 4.82 -2.79
C HIS A 236 22.03 5.67 -3.23
N GLN A 237 22.58 5.42 -4.42
CA GLN A 237 23.82 6.07 -4.87
C GLN A 237 23.58 7.47 -5.46
N THR A 238 22.46 7.66 -6.16
CA THR A 238 22.19 8.88 -6.93
C THR A 238 21.14 9.76 -6.25
N TYR A 239 20.17 9.18 -5.52
CA TYR A 239 19.04 9.88 -4.92
C TYR A 239 18.83 9.56 -3.42
N PRO A 240 19.88 9.64 -2.57
CA PRO A 240 19.85 9.12 -1.20
C PRO A 240 18.82 9.78 -0.28
N GLU A 241 18.39 11.00 -0.58
CA GLU A 241 17.39 11.73 0.21
C GLU A 241 15.94 11.46 -0.24
N GLN A 242 15.75 10.81 -1.39
CA GLN A 242 14.42 10.55 -1.94
C GLN A 242 13.86 9.26 -1.36
N LYS A 243 12.78 9.39 -0.59
CA LYS A 243 12.05 8.27 -0.03
C LYS A 243 11.24 7.55 -1.10
N PHE A 244 11.12 6.23 -0.98
CA PHE A 244 10.38 5.42 -1.95
C PHE A 244 9.81 4.13 -1.35
N ILE A 245 8.84 3.56 -2.06
CA ILE A 245 8.35 2.20 -1.90
C ILE A 245 8.65 1.45 -3.21
N LEU A 246 9.35 0.33 -3.12
CA LEU A 246 9.56 -0.59 -4.24
C LEU A 246 8.74 -1.85 -4.03
N THR A 247 7.78 -2.12 -4.91
CA THR A 247 6.98 -3.35 -4.91
C THR A 247 7.58 -4.33 -5.91
N ILE A 248 7.97 -5.50 -5.43
CA ILE A 248 8.49 -6.60 -6.23
C ILE A 248 7.48 -7.74 -6.13
N ASN A 249 6.95 -8.18 -7.26
CA ASN A 249 6.14 -9.38 -7.32
C ASN A 249 6.85 -10.45 -8.16
N VAL A 250 7.06 -11.63 -7.56
CA VAL A 250 7.71 -12.78 -8.20
C VAL A 250 6.73 -13.94 -8.35
N GLY A 251 6.68 -14.52 -9.56
CA GLY A 251 5.61 -15.43 -10.01
C GLY A 251 6.01 -16.89 -10.20
N ALA A 252 7.30 -17.23 -10.08
CA ALA A 252 7.76 -18.58 -10.44
C ALA A 252 7.28 -19.65 -9.45
N VAL A 253 7.07 -19.31 -8.17
CA VAL A 253 6.67 -20.26 -7.12
C VAL A 253 5.29 -20.85 -7.42
N ASP A 254 4.26 -20.03 -7.64
CA ASP A 254 2.92 -20.51 -8.04
C ASP A 254 2.98 -21.38 -9.31
N THR A 255 3.67 -20.87 -10.33
CA THR A 255 3.83 -21.56 -11.62
C THR A 255 4.49 -22.93 -11.44
N ALA A 256 5.52 -23.03 -10.59
CA ALA A 256 6.20 -24.30 -10.30
C ALA A 256 5.27 -25.28 -9.60
N GLY A 257 4.46 -24.83 -8.64
CA GLY A 257 3.45 -25.67 -7.98
C GLY A 257 2.45 -26.29 -8.97
N LEU A 258 2.00 -25.51 -9.95
CA LEU A 258 1.06 -25.97 -10.98
C LEU A 258 1.66 -26.97 -11.96
N TYR A 259 2.88 -26.70 -12.46
CA TYR A 259 3.45 -27.44 -13.58
C TYR A 259 4.54 -28.44 -13.20
N ARG A 260 5.33 -28.13 -12.16
CA ARG A 260 6.41 -28.96 -11.63
C ARG A 260 6.09 -29.69 -10.33
N ARG A 261 4.88 -29.49 -9.77
CA ARG A 261 4.38 -30.20 -8.57
C ARG A 261 5.18 -29.81 -7.32
N GLY A 262 5.02 -30.60 -6.24
CA GLY A 262 5.63 -30.31 -4.93
C GLY A 262 7.15 -30.17 -4.96
N GLU A 263 7.86 -31.01 -5.72
CA GLU A 263 9.33 -30.94 -5.86
C GLU A 263 9.77 -29.60 -6.48
N GLY A 264 9.24 -29.24 -7.65
CA GLY A 264 9.62 -27.96 -8.27
C GLY A 264 9.14 -26.73 -7.49
N TYR A 265 8.04 -26.83 -6.75
CA TYR A 265 7.60 -25.78 -5.84
C TYR A 265 8.62 -25.56 -4.71
N ALA A 266 9.09 -26.64 -4.08
CA ALA A 266 10.13 -26.58 -3.06
C ALA A 266 11.45 -26.04 -3.63
N ASP A 267 11.93 -26.58 -4.75
CA ASP A 267 13.17 -26.12 -5.41
C ASP A 267 13.11 -24.61 -5.71
N THR A 268 11.99 -24.12 -6.22
CA THR A 268 11.82 -22.69 -6.56
C THR A 268 11.81 -21.79 -5.31
N ILE A 269 11.31 -22.29 -4.17
CA ILE A 269 11.39 -21.58 -2.89
C ILE A 269 12.83 -21.54 -2.37
N GLU A 270 13.57 -22.64 -2.47
CA GLU A 270 14.99 -22.69 -2.04
C GLU A 270 15.85 -21.74 -2.87
N ASP A 271 15.63 -21.71 -4.18
CA ASP A 271 16.30 -20.79 -5.10
C ASP A 271 15.97 -19.32 -4.78
N LEU A 272 14.70 -19.02 -4.51
CA LEU A 272 14.27 -17.67 -4.13
C LEU A 272 14.81 -17.24 -2.75
N ASP A 273 14.94 -18.17 -1.80
CA ASP A 273 15.51 -17.92 -0.47
C ASP A 273 16.93 -17.34 -0.56
N ILE A 274 17.74 -17.79 -1.53
CA ILE A 274 19.08 -17.23 -1.79
C ILE A 274 18.99 -15.76 -2.19
N MET A 275 18.10 -15.44 -3.13
CA MET A 275 17.90 -14.07 -3.64
C MET A 275 17.34 -13.14 -2.55
N ILE A 276 16.49 -13.65 -1.66
CA ILE A 276 15.99 -12.91 -0.50
C ILE A 276 17.12 -12.53 0.45
N GLY A 277 18.14 -13.38 0.60
CA GLY A 277 19.34 -13.06 1.37
C GLY A 277 20.09 -11.85 0.80
N GLU A 278 20.31 -11.82 -0.52
CA GLU A 278 20.94 -10.71 -1.23
C GLU A 278 20.13 -9.40 -1.07
N LEU A 279 18.80 -9.48 -1.24
CA LEU A 279 17.91 -8.33 -1.06
C LEU A 279 17.94 -7.80 0.38
N TYR A 280 17.91 -8.69 1.37
CA TYR A 280 17.99 -8.30 2.79
C TYR A 280 19.27 -7.51 3.10
N GLU A 281 20.43 -8.01 2.69
CA GLU A 281 21.71 -7.33 2.93
C GLU A 281 21.70 -5.90 2.37
N LEU A 282 21.10 -5.69 1.20
CA LEU A 282 20.98 -4.38 0.59
C LEU A 282 20.00 -3.47 1.34
N THR A 283 18.82 -3.99 1.72
CA THR A 283 17.83 -3.22 2.49
C THR A 283 18.35 -2.83 3.88
N GLU A 284 19.05 -3.73 4.58
CA GLU A 284 19.65 -3.45 5.89
C GLU A 284 20.75 -2.37 5.77
N LYS A 285 21.60 -2.48 4.75
CA LYS A 285 22.68 -1.51 4.49
C LYS A 285 22.15 -0.10 4.17
N ASN A 286 21.04 -0.02 3.43
CA ASN A 286 20.45 1.23 2.95
C ASN A 286 19.30 1.73 3.83
N ASP A 287 19.13 1.13 5.00
CA ASP A 287 18.13 1.51 6.00
C ASP A 287 16.68 1.55 5.52
N LEU A 288 16.34 0.53 4.73
CA LEU A 288 15.01 0.30 4.18
C LEU A 288 14.29 -0.77 4.99
N ALA A 289 12.97 -0.62 5.13
CA ALA A 289 12.15 -1.73 5.60
C ALA A 289 12.06 -2.80 4.50
N LEU A 290 12.19 -4.07 4.87
CA LEU A 290 11.89 -5.19 3.97
C LEU A 290 10.63 -5.90 4.48
N ILE A 291 9.65 -6.03 3.60
CA ILE A 291 8.38 -6.69 3.84
C ILE A 291 8.30 -7.90 2.91
N ILE A 292 8.08 -9.09 3.47
CA ILE A 292 7.91 -10.33 2.71
C ILE A 292 6.52 -10.88 2.99
N THR A 293 5.74 -11.08 1.92
CA THR A 293 4.38 -11.62 2.01
C THR A 293 4.00 -12.41 0.75
N SER A 294 2.75 -12.88 0.70
CA SER A 294 2.15 -13.53 -0.45
C SER A 294 0.69 -13.10 -0.61
N ASP A 295 0.18 -13.18 -1.83
CA ASP A 295 -1.22 -12.93 -2.15
C ASP A 295 -2.11 -14.15 -1.78
N HIS A 296 -1.59 -15.36 -1.98
CA HIS A 296 -2.20 -16.62 -1.55
C HIS A 296 -1.17 -17.76 -1.44
N GLY A 297 -1.54 -18.86 -0.78
CA GLY A 297 -0.71 -20.06 -0.72
C GLY A 297 -1.00 -21.09 -1.82
N MET A 298 -0.55 -22.32 -1.61
CA MET A 298 -0.64 -23.43 -2.56
C MET A 298 -0.95 -24.73 -1.83
N THR A 299 -1.83 -25.58 -2.38
CA THR A 299 -2.03 -26.95 -1.88
C THR A 299 -1.97 -27.95 -3.03
N PHE A 300 -1.63 -29.20 -2.71
CA PHE A 300 -1.38 -30.26 -3.70
C PHE A 300 -2.43 -31.36 -3.61
N GLN A 301 -2.70 -32.05 -4.73
CA GLN A 301 -3.64 -33.19 -4.72
C GLN A 301 -3.13 -34.39 -3.89
N SER A 302 -1.82 -34.59 -3.91
CA SER A 302 -1.04 -35.64 -3.25
C SER A 302 0.43 -35.21 -3.22
N ALA A 303 1.31 -35.93 -2.53
CA ALA A 303 2.76 -35.68 -2.55
C ALA A 303 3.34 -35.48 -3.97
N ASP A 304 2.96 -36.32 -4.93
CA ASP A 304 3.40 -36.22 -6.33
C ASP A 304 2.40 -35.50 -7.26
N GLY A 305 1.41 -34.82 -6.68
CA GLY A 305 0.27 -34.23 -7.38
C GLY A 305 0.55 -32.80 -7.86
N ARG A 306 -0.29 -32.28 -8.76
CA ARG A 306 -0.25 -30.86 -9.13
C ARG A 306 -0.83 -29.98 -8.03
N GLY A 307 -0.27 -28.78 -7.92
CA GLY A 307 -0.78 -27.73 -7.05
C GLY A 307 -2.08 -27.11 -7.57
N GLY A 308 -2.74 -26.34 -6.70
CA GLY A 308 -3.66 -25.28 -7.08
C GLY A 308 -4.14 -24.46 -5.88
N SER A 309 -4.79 -23.33 -6.16
CA SER A 309 -5.28 -22.36 -5.16
C SER A 309 -6.73 -21.92 -5.38
N LYS A 310 -7.17 -21.80 -6.64
CA LYS A 310 -8.43 -21.10 -6.99
C LYS A 310 -9.71 -21.96 -7.01
N SER A 311 -9.64 -23.26 -7.31
CA SER A 311 -10.86 -24.10 -7.41
C SER A 311 -11.43 -24.47 -6.04
N ASP A 312 -12.74 -24.71 -5.91
CA ASP A 312 -13.43 -25.06 -4.66
C ASP A 312 -12.72 -26.12 -3.79
N LYS A 313 -12.10 -27.13 -4.41
CA LYS A 313 -11.38 -28.18 -3.68
C LYS A 313 -10.09 -27.70 -3.00
N TYR A 314 -9.52 -26.58 -3.47
CA TYR A 314 -8.26 -25.99 -3.00
C TYR A 314 -8.50 -24.74 -2.13
N ALA A 315 -9.47 -23.90 -2.50
CA ALA A 315 -9.64 -22.55 -1.97
C ALA A 315 -9.79 -22.48 -0.44
N SER A 316 -10.38 -23.52 0.18
CA SER A 316 -10.55 -23.59 1.63
C SER A 316 -9.39 -24.24 2.39
N GLN A 317 -8.33 -24.68 1.70
CA GLN A 317 -7.25 -25.39 2.37
C GLN A 317 -6.36 -24.44 3.18
N PRO A 318 -5.91 -24.85 4.39
CA PRO A 318 -5.02 -24.02 5.19
C PRO A 318 -3.72 -23.63 4.47
N GLU A 319 -3.16 -24.52 3.65
CA GLU A 319 -1.93 -24.27 2.87
C GLU A 319 -2.13 -23.21 1.78
N VAL A 320 -3.37 -22.94 1.38
CA VAL A 320 -3.77 -21.90 0.42
C VAL A 320 -4.14 -20.61 1.14
N LEU A 321 -4.80 -20.69 2.30
CA LEU A 321 -5.26 -19.51 3.04
C LEU A 321 -4.16 -18.85 3.88
N ARG A 322 -3.16 -19.61 4.34
CA ARG A 322 -2.11 -19.09 5.21
C ARG A 322 -0.93 -18.59 4.40
N ILE A 323 -0.68 -17.29 4.46
CA ILE A 323 0.44 -16.62 3.80
C ILE A 323 1.52 -16.25 4.82
N PRO A 324 2.80 -16.13 4.42
CA PRO A 324 3.82 -15.56 5.27
C PRO A 324 3.61 -14.05 5.44
N PHE A 325 4.05 -13.52 6.58
CA PHE A 325 4.22 -12.09 6.75
C PHE A 325 5.40 -11.82 7.69
N ILE A 326 6.48 -11.27 7.11
CA ILE A 326 7.72 -10.93 7.80
C ILE A 326 8.05 -9.48 7.48
N VAL A 327 8.44 -8.70 8.49
CA VAL A 327 8.90 -7.32 8.33
C VAL A 327 10.18 -7.10 9.11
N THR A 328 11.24 -6.66 8.43
CA THR A 328 12.48 -6.21 9.06
C THR A 328 12.64 -4.71 8.88
N SER A 329 12.87 -3.98 9.96
CA SER A 329 13.13 -2.53 9.94
C SER A 329 13.84 -2.12 11.23
N ARG A 330 14.64 -1.04 11.19
CA ARG A 330 15.38 -0.53 12.37
C ARG A 330 14.48 -0.04 13.52
N ASN A 331 13.24 0.34 13.24
CA ASN A 331 12.29 0.84 14.24
C ASN A 331 11.38 -0.23 14.85
N LEU A 332 11.54 -1.51 14.47
CA LEU A 332 10.75 -2.59 15.00
C LEU A 332 11.50 -3.35 16.10
N ASP A 333 10.75 -3.72 17.13
CA ASP A 333 11.18 -4.73 18.09
C ASP A 333 11.06 -6.15 17.47
N ASN A 334 11.88 -7.08 17.94
CA ASN A 334 11.78 -8.48 17.53
C ASN A 334 10.55 -9.12 18.20
N GLU A 335 9.50 -9.41 17.43
CA GLU A 335 8.24 -9.93 17.96
C GLU A 335 7.59 -10.98 17.04
N VAL A 336 6.94 -11.95 17.69
CA VAL A 336 6.07 -12.94 17.07
C VAL A 336 4.70 -12.86 17.75
N PRO A 337 3.77 -12.01 17.25
CA PRO A 337 2.49 -11.81 17.93
C PRO A 337 1.66 -13.10 17.92
N GLU A 338 1.00 -13.36 19.05
CA GLU A 338 0.08 -14.49 19.19
C GLU A 338 -1.29 -14.16 18.57
N GLY A 339 -1.84 -15.09 17.80
CA GLY A 339 -3.20 -15.00 17.27
C GLY A 339 -3.30 -15.29 15.77
N GLU A 340 -4.52 -15.09 15.26
CA GLU A 340 -4.82 -15.14 13.83
C GLU A 340 -5.06 -13.71 13.34
N PHE A 341 -4.42 -13.37 12.23
CA PHE A 341 -4.44 -12.07 11.59
C PHE A 341 -4.88 -12.21 10.14
N GLY A 342 -5.27 -11.12 9.51
CA GLY A 342 -5.73 -11.13 8.12
C GLY A 342 -4.74 -10.42 7.19
N GLN A 343 -4.79 -10.76 5.90
CA GLN A 343 -4.00 -10.09 4.87
C GLN A 343 -4.27 -8.57 4.84
N GLN A 344 -5.47 -8.14 5.23
CA GLN A 344 -5.82 -6.72 5.37
C GLN A 344 -4.99 -5.96 6.43
N ASP A 345 -4.32 -6.67 7.35
CA ASP A 345 -3.47 -6.06 8.38
C ASP A 345 -2.10 -5.62 7.82
N ILE A 346 -1.74 -6.03 6.59
CA ILE A 346 -0.44 -5.75 5.98
C ILE A 346 -0.26 -4.27 5.67
N ALA A 347 -1.16 -3.65 4.88
CA ALA A 347 -1.09 -2.23 4.52
C ALA A 347 -0.94 -1.28 5.74
N PRO A 348 -1.80 -1.34 6.77
CA PRO A 348 -1.64 -0.47 7.94
C PRO A 348 -0.36 -0.77 8.72
N THR A 349 0.15 -2.01 8.69
CA THR A 349 1.47 -2.34 9.26
C THR A 349 2.59 -1.65 8.49
N ILE A 350 2.56 -1.65 7.15
CA ILE A 350 3.54 -0.96 6.30
C ILE A 350 3.53 0.55 6.60
N LEU A 351 2.36 1.18 6.64
CA LEU A 351 2.25 2.62 6.95
C LEU A 351 2.80 2.94 8.34
N SER A 352 2.52 2.09 9.33
CA SER A 352 3.05 2.27 10.68
C SER A 352 4.58 2.12 10.74
N VAL A 353 5.16 1.18 9.99
CA VAL A 353 6.62 1.01 9.87
C VAL A 353 7.28 2.22 9.23
N LEU A 354 6.61 2.84 8.24
CA LEU A 354 7.08 4.06 7.58
C LEU A 354 6.77 5.35 8.38
N ASP A 355 6.23 5.23 9.60
CA ASP A 355 5.79 6.36 10.43
C ASP A 355 4.84 7.32 9.68
N LEU A 356 3.90 6.76 8.93
CA LEU A 356 2.85 7.49 8.23
C LEU A 356 1.53 7.29 8.97
N PRO A 357 1.20 8.11 10.00
CA PRO A 357 -0.03 7.97 10.80
C PRO A 357 -1.26 8.52 10.06
N ASP A 358 -1.47 8.01 8.85
CA ASP A 358 -2.57 8.32 7.96
C ASP A 358 -3.50 7.10 7.84
N GLU A 359 -4.77 7.36 7.54
CA GLU A 359 -5.78 6.32 7.34
C GLU A 359 -6.06 6.16 5.85
N MET A 360 -5.97 4.92 5.35
CA MET A 360 -6.53 4.59 4.05
C MET A 360 -8.06 4.54 4.15
N ARG A 361 -8.73 5.08 3.15
CA ARG A 361 -10.17 5.32 3.07
C ARG A 361 -11.04 4.10 3.37
N PHE A 362 -10.59 2.92 2.95
CA PHE A 362 -11.35 1.68 3.06
C PHE A 362 -10.74 0.67 4.04
N THR A 363 -9.64 1.00 4.72
CA THR A 363 -8.96 0.02 5.56
C THR A 363 -9.89 -0.56 6.63
N ASN A 364 -9.85 -1.87 6.80
CA ASN A 364 -10.48 -2.57 7.90
C ASN A 364 -9.51 -3.50 8.65
N GLY A 365 -8.25 -3.56 8.22
CA GLY A 365 -7.16 -4.13 8.99
C GLY A 365 -6.62 -3.16 10.04
N ARG A 366 -5.70 -3.68 10.85
CA ARG A 366 -4.99 -2.94 11.90
C ARG A 366 -3.49 -3.15 11.77
N SER A 367 -2.71 -2.15 12.19
CA SER A 367 -1.25 -2.31 12.24
C SER A 367 -0.86 -3.38 13.27
N LEU A 368 0.09 -4.23 12.88
CA LEU A 368 0.75 -5.22 13.72
C LEU A 368 2.17 -4.79 14.10
N ALA A 369 2.59 -3.59 13.68
CA ALA A 369 3.91 -3.07 13.94
C ALA A 369 4.14 -2.91 15.44
N SER A 370 5.23 -3.48 15.94
CA SER A 370 5.65 -3.32 17.32
C SER A 370 6.83 -2.36 17.39
N LYS A 371 6.49 -1.08 17.59
CA LYS A 371 7.44 -0.01 17.83
C LYS A 371 7.46 0.31 19.33
N SER A 372 8.55 0.89 19.82
CA SER A 372 8.65 1.42 21.20
C SER A 372 7.92 2.76 21.40
N TYR A 373 7.38 3.31 20.32
CA TYR A 373 6.68 4.60 20.28
C TYR A 373 5.45 4.51 19.38
N VAL A 374 4.60 5.54 19.45
CA VAL A 374 3.45 5.74 18.54
C VAL A 374 3.45 7.17 18.01
N ASN A 375 2.77 7.36 16.88
CA ASN A 375 2.57 8.65 16.26
C ASN A 375 1.07 8.99 16.25
N PHE A 376 0.73 10.23 16.61
CA PHE A 376 -0.65 10.71 16.55
C PHE A 376 -0.81 11.76 15.46
N LYS A 377 -1.77 11.55 14.57
CA LYS A 377 -2.25 12.58 13.65
C LYS A 377 -3.52 13.21 14.21
N VAL A 378 -3.45 14.45 14.66
CA VAL A 378 -4.59 15.18 15.23
C VAL A 378 -5.18 16.09 14.17
N ILE A 379 -6.46 15.88 13.85
CA ILE A 379 -7.20 16.63 12.83
C ILE A 379 -8.28 17.44 13.53
N LEU A 380 -8.29 18.74 13.26
CA LEU A 380 -9.19 19.72 13.82
C LEU A 380 -10.28 20.08 12.80
N PRO A 381 -11.44 20.61 13.26
CA PRO A 381 -12.47 21.09 12.34
C PRO A 381 -12.06 22.38 11.62
N GLU A 382 -11.09 23.10 12.18
CA GLU A 382 -10.54 24.35 11.66
C GLU A 382 -9.16 24.61 12.30
N THR A 383 -8.49 25.67 11.83
CA THR A 383 -7.20 26.11 12.40
C THR A 383 -7.29 26.33 13.90
N GLY A 384 -6.34 25.78 14.65
CA GLY A 384 -6.36 25.84 16.11
C GLY A 384 -5.01 25.64 16.76
N THR A 385 -5.04 25.13 17.99
CA THR A 385 -3.89 24.77 18.80
C THR A 385 -4.17 23.43 19.46
N VAL A 386 -3.20 22.53 19.41
CA VAL A 386 -3.24 21.22 20.06
C VAL A 386 -2.21 21.22 21.19
N THR A 387 -2.59 20.70 22.35
CA THR A 387 -1.69 20.43 23.47
C THR A 387 -1.87 18.99 23.90
N ILE A 388 -0.78 18.21 23.82
CA ILE A 388 -0.72 16.84 24.33
C ILE A 388 -0.13 16.88 25.74
N SER A 389 -0.80 16.26 26.69
CA SER A 389 -0.35 16.19 28.07
C SER A 389 -0.45 14.77 28.62
N ARG A 390 0.38 14.47 29.63
CA ARG A 390 0.40 13.19 30.34
C ARG A 390 0.58 13.48 31.82
N SER A 391 -0.27 12.93 32.67
CA SER A 391 -0.21 13.16 34.14
C SER A 391 -0.17 14.64 34.52
N ASN A 392 -0.93 15.48 33.81
CA ASN A 392 -0.96 16.95 33.93
C ASN A 392 0.32 17.70 33.52
N GLU A 393 1.32 17.02 32.93
CA GLU A 393 2.49 17.64 32.32
C GLU A 393 2.27 17.79 30.81
N THR A 394 2.55 18.97 30.26
CA THR A 394 2.53 19.18 28.80
C THR A 394 3.72 18.48 28.18
N ILE A 395 3.44 17.60 27.21
CA ILE A 395 4.42 16.82 26.48
C ILE A 395 4.76 17.49 25.15
N ALA A 396 3.76 18.01 24.46
CA ALA A 396 3.93 18.71 23.19
C ALA A 396 2.81 19.72 22.96
N ASP A 397 3.10 20.78 22.21
CA ASP A 397 2.14 21.77 21.75
C ASP A 397 2.43 22.18 20.31
N ALA A 398 1.37 22.44 19.55
CA ALA A 398 1.46 22.92 18.18
C ALA A 398 0.27 23.84 17.86
N THR A 399 0.48 24.82 16.99
CA THR A 399 -0.49 25.90 16.73
C THR A 399 -0.42 26.39 15.29
N GLY A 400 -1.50 26.99 14.81
CA GLY A 400 -1.54 27.68 13.51
C GLY A 400 -2.01 26.84 12.33
N ASP A 401 -2.48 25.62 12.59
CA ASP A 401 -2.93 24.65 11.60
C ASP A 401 -4.23 23.92 11.97
N ASP A 402 -4.80 23.20 11.00
CA ASP A 402 -5.95 22.30 11.19
C ASP A 402 -5.59 20.81 11.23
N SER A 403 -4.34 20.46 10.92
CA SER A 403 -3.82 19.10 10.99
C SER A 403 -2.39 19.07 11.54
N TYR A 404 -2.16 18.19 12.52
CA TYR A 404 -0.89 18.05 13.21
C TYR A 404 -0.45 16.59 13.26
N ILE A 405 0.85 16.34 13.15
CA ILE A 405 1.43 15.03 13.46
C ILE A 405 2.40 15.17 14.63
N PHE A 406 2.22 14.34 15.64
CA PHE A 406 3.09 14.21 16.79
C PHE A 406 3.82 12.88 16.72
N TYR A 407 5.12 12.94 16.49
CA TYR A 407 5.99 11.78 16.33
C TYR A 407 6.65 11.36 17.65
N GLY A 408 6.78 10.06 17.88
CA GLY A 408 7.61 9.54 18.97
C GLY A 408 6.98 9.63 20.37
N LEU A 409 5.65 9.54 20.49
CA LEU A 409 4.99 9.44 21.79
C LEU A 409 5.29 8.08 22.43
N GLU A 410 5.49 8.04 23.74
CA GLU A 410 5.75 6.77 24.44
C GLU A 410 4.55 5.83 24.33
N ARG A 411 4.81 4.57 24.00
CA ARG A 411 3.80 3.52 23.94
C ARG A 411 3.25 3.15 25.33
N ASP A 412 2.03 2.62 25.35
CA ASP A 412 1.32 2.11 26.53
C ASP A 412 1.08 3.17 27.63
N LYS A 413 0.89 4.43 27.21
CA LYS A 413 0.56 5.56 28.07
C LYS A 413 -0.83 6.10 27.77
N GLN A 414 -1.33 6.91 28.70
CA GLN A 414 -2.56 7.66 28.53
C GLN A 414 -2.20 9.13 28.32
N TYR A 415 -2.71 9.72 27.24
CA TYR A 415 -2.50 11.11 26.87
C TYR A 415 -3.82 11.86 26.85
N ASP A 416 -3.82 13.08 27.40
CA ASP A 416 -4.92 14.02 27.29
C ASP A 416 -4.58 15.05 26.20
N ILE A 417 -5.40 15.07 25.16
CA ILE A 417 -5.25 15.95 23.99
C ILE A 417 -6.27 17.05 24.10
N ARG A 418 -5.79 18.28 24.23
CA ARG A 418 -6.61 19.49 24.34
C ARG A 418 -6.51 20.31 23.07
N VAL A 419 -7.64 20.78 22.59
CA VAL A 419 -7.76 21.59 21.38
C VAL A 419 -8.46 22.90 21.70
N LYS A 420 -7.91 23.98 21.17
CA LYS A 420 -8.56 25.30 21.11
C LYS A 420 -8.59 25.73 19.65
N THR A 421 -9.77 26.06 19.13
CA THR A 421 -9.90 26.50 17.74
C THR A 421 -9.83 28.03 17.65
N THR A 422 -9.58 28.55 16.45
CA THR A 422 -9.40 30.00 16.25
C THR A 422 -10.72 30.76 16.26
N GLU A 423 -11.82 30.16 15.79
CA GLU A 423 -13.14 30.82 15.79
C GLU A 423 -13.80 30.80 17.17
N GLU A 424 -13.57 29.74 17.95
CA GLU A 424 -14.12 29.57 19.31
C GLU A 424 -13.03 29.31 20.38
N PRO A 425 -12.15 30.28 20.66
CA PRO A 425 -11.00 30.08 21.57
C PRO A 425 -11.39 29.82 23.03
N GLU A 426 -12.65 30.09 23.42
CA GLU A 426 -13.19 29.74 24.74
C GLU A 426 -13.73 28.31 24.81
N MET A 427 -14.02 27.66 23.67
CA MET A 427 -14.41 26.27 23.62
C MET A 427 -13.14 25.39 23.67
N LEU A 428 -13.02 24.60 24.74
CA LEU A 428 -11.96 23.62 24.89
C LEU A 428 -12.53 22.24 24.53
N LEU A 429 -11.99 21.63 23.47
CA LEU A 429 -12.23 20.22 23.19
C LEU A 429 -11.13 19.40 23.86
N GLU A 430 -11.49 18.29 24.51
CA GLU A 430 -10.53 17.40 25.17
C GLU A 430 -10.88 15.95 24.85
N ARG A 431 -9.86 15.15 24.56
CA ARG A 431 -10.00 13.70 24.40
C ARG A 431 -8.83 13.00 25.07
N THR A 432 -9.13 11.94 25.80
CA THR A 432 -8.11 11.07 26.37
C THR A 432 -7.91 9.85 25.48
N VAL A 433 -6.66 9.56 25.13
CA VAL A 433 -6.29 8.50 24.18
C VAL A 433 -5.21 7.62 24.80
N TYR A 434 -5.31 6.31 24.57
CA TYR A 434 -4.30 5.33 24.97
C TYR A 434 -3.34 5.08 23.80
N SER A 435 -2.03 5.14 24.04
CA SER A 435 -0.98 5.06 23.01
C SER A 435 -0.50 3.63 22.76
N ASP A 436 -1.39 2.73 22.35
CA ASP A 436 -1.03 1.34 21.98
C ASP A 436 -0.53 1.21 20.54
N THR A 437 -1.04 2.03 19.63
CA THR A 437 -0.71 2.08 18.20
C THR A 437 -0.75 3.51 17.65
N ASP A 438 -0.27 3.70 16.42
CA ASP A 438 -0.41 4.96 15.67
C ASP A 438 -1.89 5.26 15.44
N GLN A 439 -2.31 6.52 15.62
CA GLN A 439 -3.73 6.87 15.58
C GLN A 439 -4.00 8.20 14.89
N VAL A 440 -5.08 8.23 14.12
CA VAL A 440 -5.71 9.47 13.65
C VAL A 440 -6.81 9.87 14.64
N ILE A 441 -6.69 11.08 15.18
CA ILE A 441 -7.55 11.61 16.24
C ILE A 441 -8.27 12.83 15.68
N ARG A 442 -9.53 12.62 15.30
CA ARG A 442 -10.38 13.66 14.71
C ARG A 442 -11.23 14.33 15.78
N PHE A 443 -11.20 15.66 15.80
CA PHE A 443 -12.09 16.51 16.57
C PHE A 443 -13.18 17.04 15.65
N ASP A 444 -14.44 16.85 16.04
CA ASP A 444 -15.60 17.40 15.35
C ASP A 444 -16.15 18.60 16.11
N PRO A 445 -16.79 19.58 15.44
CA PRO A 445 -17.37 20.75 16.09
C PRO A 445 -18.64 20.44 16.89
N MET A 446 -19.19 19.22 16.79
CA MET A 446 -20.26 18.74 17.65
C MET A 446 -19.68 17.93 18.81
N PRO A 447 -20.10 18.17 20.07
CA PRO A 447 -19.63 17.40 21.20
C PRO A 447 -19.98 15.91 21.04
N ASP A 448 -19.04 15.06 21.43
CA ASP A 448 -19.11 13.60 21.43
C ASP A 448 -20.30 13.16 22.32
N VAL A 449 -21.47 12.93 21.73
CA VAL A 449 -22.60 12.26 22.40
C VAL A 449 -22.38 10.76 22.33
N SER A 450 -21.30 10.29 22.95
CA SER A 450 -21.07 8.87 23.21
C SER A 450 -21.55 8.49 24.62
N GLU A 451 -22.81 8.80 24.91
CA GLU A 451 -23.63 7.95 25.79
C GLU A 451 -25.00 7.70 25.13
N ALA A 452 -25.19 6.44 24.72
CA ALA A 452 -26.44 5.75 24.44
C ALA A 452 -27.51 6.46 23.58
N SER A 453 -27.51 6.19 22.27
CA SER A 453 -28.65 5.59 21.56
C SER A 453 -28.35 5.44 20.07
N GLY A 454 -28.67 4.27 19.50
CA GLY A 454 -28.50 4.02 18.08
C GLY A 454 -29.40 4.94 17.26
N ASP A 455 -28.83 5.57 16.22
CA ASP A 455 -29.62 6.43 15.35
C ASP A 455 -29.46 6.07 13.87
N ALA A 456 -30.47 5.36 13.39
CA ALA A 456 -30.72 5.07 11.98
C ALA A 456 -31.13 6.34 11.18
N GLY A 457 -31.38 7.48 11.84
CA GLY A 457 -31.89 8.70 11.22
C GLY A 457 -30.87 9.48 10.37
N GLN A 458 -29.58 9.48 10.72
CA GLN A 458 -28.59 10.31 10.03
C GLN A 458 -28.19 9.73 8.66
N LYS A 459 -28.23 8.39 8.52
CA LYS A 459 -28.04 7.69 7.24
C LYS A 459 -29.21 7.95 6.27
N ASP A 460 -30.44 8.07 6.78
CA ASP A 460 -31.64 8.27 5.97
C ASP A 460 -31.70 9.67 5.33
N ILE A 461 -31.22 10.71 6.01
CA ILE A 461 -31.24 12.08 5.47
C ILE A 461 -30.28 12.22 4.28
N ARG A 462 -29.06 11.68 4.38
CA ARG A 462 -28.08 11.70 3.28
C ARG A 462 -28.54 10.86 2.08
N ARG A 463 -29.17 9.69 2.33
CA ARG A 463 -29.76 8.85 1.27
C ARG A 463 -30.94 9.52 0.58
N THR A 464 -31.77 10.22 1.33
CA THR A 464 -32.92 10.96 0.80
C THR A 464 -32.47 12.14 -0.06
N LEU A 465 -31.48 12.93 0.40
CA LEU A 465 -30.91 14.03 -0.38
C LEU A 465 -30.22 13.54 -1.66
N GLY A 466 -29.44 12.44 -1.58
CA GLY A 466 -28.81 11.84 -2.76
C GLY A 466 -29.83 11.34 -3.79
N SER A 467 -30.92 10.71 -3.32
CA SER A 467 -32.00 10.21 -4.18
C SER A 467 -32.75 11.35 -4.89
N ILE A 468 -33.01 12.46 -4.19
CA ILE A 468 -33.63 13.66 -4.78
C ILE A 468 -32.73 14.26 -5.88
N LEU A 469 -31.42 14.33 -5.64
CA LEU A 469 -30.46 14.88 -6.61
C LEU A 469 -30.39 14.04 -7.90
N ILE A 470 -30.37 12.71 -7.77
CA ILE A 470 -30.39 11.79 -8.92
C ILE A 470 -31.67 11.94 -9.74
N ILE A 471 -32.83 12.09 -9.08
CA ILE A 471 -34.11 12.32 -9.77
C ILE A 471 -34.09 13.66 -10.53
N LEU A 472 -33.56 14.72 -9.93
CA LEU A 472 -33.46 16.04 -10.56
C LEU A 472 -32.53 16.03 -11.79
N ILE A 473 -31.39 15.33 -11.71
CA ILE A 473 -30.45 15.19 -12.84
C ILE A 473 -31.11 14.43 -13.99
N ASN A 474 -31.80 13.32 -13.69
CA ASN A 474 -32.50 12.54 -14.71
C ASN A 474 -33.65 13.31 -15.36
N LEU A 475 -34.42 14.09 -14.59
CA LEU A 475 -35.49 14.94 -15.13
C LEU A 475 -34.94 16.07 -16.01
N ALA A 476 -33.80 16.67 -15.63
CA ALA A 476 -33.12 17.66 -16.44
C ALA A 476 -32.61 17.07 -17.76
N GLY A 477 -32.00 15.87 -17.71
CA GLY A 477 -31.57 15.12 -18.90
C GLY A 477 -32.73 14.79 -19.84
N LEU A 478 -33.85 14.30 -19.31
CA LEU A 478 -35.07 14.04 -20.08
C LEU A 478 -35.64 15.32 -20.70
N GLY A 479 -35.61 16.44 -19.97
CA GLY A 479 -36.03 17.75 -20.48
C GLY A 479 -35.20 18.22 -21.68
N ILE A 480 -33.89 17.98 -21.65
CA ILE A 480 -32.98 18.29 -22.77
C ILE A 480 -33.26 17.36 -23.96
N ILE A 481 -33.44 16.06 -23.72
CA ILE A 481 -33.77 15.08 -24.76
C ILE A 481 -35.10 15.42 -25.45
N PHE A 482 -36.15 15.74 -24.68
CA PHE A 482 -37.43 16.15 -25.25
C PHE A 482 -37.35 17.46 -26.04
N ARG A 483 -36.43 18.36 -25.66
CA ARG A 483 -36.20 19.62 -26.38
C ARG A 483 -35.44 19.41 -27.70
N LEU A 484 -34.61 18.38 -27.78
CA LEU A 484 -33.91 17.96 -28.99
C LEU A 484 -34.80 17.17 -29.95
N ILE A 485 -35.73 16.35 -29.45
CA ILE A 485 -36.68 15.56 -30.25
C ILE A 485 -37.82 16.42 -30.85
N LYS A 486 -38.06 17.63 -30.30
CA LYS A 486 -39.06 18.60 -30.82
C LYS A 486 -38.52 19.59 -31.86
N LYS A 487 -37.26 19.45 -32.29
CA LYS A 487 -36.71 20.06 -33.51
C LYS A 487 -36.62 19.00 -34.60
#